data_AF-A0A940S6P8-F1
#
_entry.id   AF-A0A940S6P8-F1
#
_cell.length_a   1.000
_cell.length_b   1.000
_cell.length_c   1.000
_cell.angle_alpha   90.00
_cell.angle_beta   90.00
_cell.angle_gamma   90.00
#
_symmetry.space_group_name_H-M   'P 1'
#
loop_
_entity.id
_entity.type
_entity.pdbx_description
1 polymer ?
#
loop_
_entity_poly.entity_id
_entity_poly.type
_entity_poly.pdbx_seq_one_letter_code
_entity_poly.pdbx_strand_id
1 'polypeptide(L)'
;MPIRASERARYPKDWPAISKRIRERSGGRCEFEADGARCEALNGQPHPITGSKVVLTVAHLDHTPENCADDNLLAGCQRCHLRYDAAHHAANAAASRRAALQTRDLLAQEDR
;
A
#
# COMPACT_ATOMS: atom_id res chain seq x y z
N MET A 1 1.76 -3.04 2.31
CA MET A 1 2.51 -3.58 1.16
C MET A 1 4.00 -3.32 1.33
N PRO A 2 4.90 -4.17 0.80
CA PRO A 2 6.34 -3.87 0.81
C PRO A 2 6.65 -2.67 -0.10
N ILE A 3 7.48 -1.74 0.38
CA ILE A 3 7.94 -0.59 -0.40
C ILE A 3 8.90 -1.08 -1.49
N ARG A 4 8.63 -0.69 -2.74
CA ARG A 4 9.51 -1.01 -3.87
C ARG A 4 10.88 -0.36 -3.69
N ALA A 5 11.94 -1.06 -4.08
CA ALA A 5 13.30 -0.54 -3.94
C ALA A 5 13.49 0.82 -4.62
N SER A 6 12.91 1.00 -5.82
CA SER A 6 12.95 2.26 -6.58
C SER A 6 12.21 3.43 -5.93
N GLU A 7 11.27 3.16 -5.02
CA GLU A 7 10.48 4.19 -4.35
C GLU A 7 10.98 4.49 -2.94
N ARG A 8 11.94 3.73 -2.41
CA ARG A 8 12.44 3.87 -1.04
C ARG A 8 12.95 5.28 -0.73
N ALA A 9 13.53 5.96 -1.71
CA ALA A 9 14.04 7.33 -1.55
C ALA A 9 12.94 8.38 -1.31
N ARG A 10 11.68 8.08 -1.66
CA ARG A 10 10.52 8.94 -1.44
C ARG A 10 10.05 8.96 0.01
N TYR A 11 10.42 7.92 0.76
CA TYR A 11 10.08 7.80 2.17
C TYR A 11 11.16 8.49 3.02
N PRO A 12 10.78 9.09 4.16
CA PRO A 12 11.76 9.65 5.07
C PRO A 12 12.63 8.53 5.69
N LYS A 13 13.87 8.88 6.10
CA LYS A 13 14.84 7.90 6.61
C LYS A 13 14.36 7.19 7.88
N ASP A 14 13.53 7.86 8.67
CA ASP A 14 12.93 7.35 9.90
C ASP A 14 11.59 6.62 9.68
N TRP A 15 11.23 6.33 8.42
CA TRP A 15 10.04 5.54 8.08
C TRP A 15 9.87 4.26 8.93
N PRO A 16 10.92 3.47 9.24
CA PRO A 16 10.76 2.31 10.12
C PRO A 16 10.18 2.65 11.50
N ALA A 17 10.56 3.80 12.07
CA ALA A 17 10.04 4.29 13.35
C ALA A 17 8.60 4.80 13.21
N ILE A 18 8.31 5.58 12.17
CA ILE A 18 6.94 6.05 11.86
C ILE A 18 6.00 4.85 11.68
N SER A 19 6.38 3.89 10.84
CA SER A 19 5.59 2.70 10.56
C SER A 19 5.35 1.84 11.81
N LYS A 20 6.34 1.75 12.70
CA LYS A 20 6.20 1.08 13.99
C LYS A 20 5.20 1.82 14.89
N ARG A 21 5.35 3.13 15.06
CA ARG A 21 4.44 3.98 15.86
C ARG A 21 2.98 3.83 15.42
N ILE A 22 2.70 3.89 14.11
CA ILE A 22 1.32 3.75 13.60
C ILE A 22 0.75 2.35 13.86
N ARG A 23 1.57 1.29 13.80
CA ARG A 23 1.10 -0.06 14.15
C ARG A 23 0.89 -0.26 15.65
N GLU A 24 1.65 0.44 16.48
CA GLU A 24 1.50 0.41 17.94
C GLU A 24 0.26 1.20 18.38
N ARG A 25 0.05 2.41 17.83
CA ARG A 25 -1.14 3.24 18.15
C ARG A 25 -2.45 2.54 17.82
N SER A 26 -2.44 1.70 16.77
CA SER A 26 -3.65 0.98 16.36
C SER A 26 -4.02 -0.16 17.31
N GLY A 27 -3.17 -0.47 18.29
CA GLY A 27 -3.30 -1.62 19.19
C GLY A 27 -3.09 -2.96 18.46
N GLY A 28 -2.38 -2.96 17.34
CA GLY A 28 -2.23 -4.15 16.51
C GLY A 28 -3.51 -4.59 15.81
N ARG A 29 -4.55 -3.74 15.75
CA ARG A 29 -5.80 -3.99 15.04
C ARG A 29 -5.89 -3.13 13.78
N CYS A 30 -6.34 -3.71 12.68
CA CYS A 30 -6.63 -2.99 11.44
C CYS A 30 -7.53 -1.76 11.71
N GLU A 31 -7.19 -0.60 11.16
CA GLU A 31 -7.93 0.66 11.32
C GLU A 31 -8.93 0.92 10.19
N PHE A 32 -8.85 0.17 9.09
CA PHE A 32 -9.81 0.29 8.00
C PHE A 32 -11.20 -0.18 8.42
N GLU A 33 -12.20 0.55 7.94
CA GLU A 33 -13.59 0.12 7.98
C GLU A 33 -13.86 -0.84 6.81
N ALA A 34 -14.45 -1.98 7.14
CA ALA A 34 -14.97 -2.94 6.18
C ALA A 34 -16.44 -3.20 6.56
N ASP A 35 -17.33 -3.04 5.58
CA ASP A 35 -18.73 -3.45 5.71
C ASP A 35 -19.46 -2.74 6.88
N GLY A 36 -19.13 -1.45 7.10
CA GLY A 36 -19.78 -0.58 8.11
C GLY A 36 -19.19 -0.66 9.51
N ALA A 37 -18.12 -1.43 9.72
CA ALA A 37 -17.43 -1.52 11.00
C ALA A 37 -15.90 -1.58 10.83
N ARG A 38 -15.17 -1.20 11.87
CA ARG A 38 -13.70 -1.35 11.90
C ARG A 38 -13.33 -2.83 11.81
N CYS A 39 -12.47 -3.16 10.85
CA CYS A 39 -11.96 -4.51 10.65
C CYS A 39 -11.41 -5.13 11.95
N GLU A 40 -11.76 -6.39 12.20
CA GLU A 40 -11.37 -7.13 13.41
C GLU A 40 -10.01 -7.82 13.28
N ALA A 41 -9.35 -7.73 12.13
CA ALA A 41 -8.06 -8.37 11.90
C ALA A 41 -6.98 -7.85 12.87
N LEU A 42 -6.42 -8.76 13.66
CA LEU A 42 -5.32 -8.50 14.60
C LEU A 42 -3.99 -8.98 14.01
N ASN A 43 -2.93 -8.20 14.18
CA ASN A 43 -1.60 -8.52 13.67
C ASN A 43 -1.11 -9.89 14.20
N GLY A 44 -0.58 -10.72 13.30
CA GLY A 44 -0.05 -12.04 13.63
C GLY A 44 -1.10 -13.13 13.84
N GLN A 45 -2.38 -12.78 13.96
CA GLN A 45 -3.49 -13.73 14.14
C GLN A 45 -4.06 -14.18 12.78
N PRO A 46 -4.84 -15.27 12.73
CA PRO A 46 -5.64 -15.61 11.56
C PRO A 46 -6.65 -14.51 11.24
N HIS A 47 -6.78 -14.14 9.97
CA HIS A 47 -7.75 -13.15 9.52
C HIS A 47 -9.18 -13.71 9.66
N PRO A 48 -10.14 -12.98 10.25
CA PRO A 48 -11.48 -13.50 10.55
C PRO A 48 -12.25 -13.98 9.32
N ILE A 49 -12.02 -13.35 8.16
CA ILE A 49 -12.67 -13.71 6.89
C ILE A 49 -11.87 -14.72 6.05
N THR A 50 -10.53 -14.59 5.95
CA THR A 50 -9.74 -15.37 4.98
C THR A 50 -8.93 -16.49 5.62
N GLY A 51 -8.85 -16.56 6.95
CA GLY A 51 -8.02 -17.51 7.69
C GLY A 51 -6.49 -17.31 7.57
N SER A 52 -6.03 -16.47 6.64
CA SER A 52 -4.60 -16.21 6.43
C SER A 52 -3.99 -15.44 7.60
N LYS A 53 -2.69 -15.64 7.86
CA LYS A 53 -1.98 -14.85 8.89
C LYS A 53 -1.96 -13.37 8.53
N VAL A 54 -2.50 -12.56 9.44
CA VAL A 54 -2.56 -11.11 9.30
C VAL A 54 -1.17 -10.51 9.48
N VAL A 55 -0.79 -9.66 8.53
CA VAL A 55 0.36 -8.76 8.63
C VAL A 55 -0.15 -7.35 8.49
N LEU A 56 -0.06 -6.56 9.56
CA LEU A 56 -0.36 -5.14 9.49
C LEU A 56 0.78 -4.38 8.83
N THR A 57 0.40 -3.50 7.91
CA THR A 57 1.27 -2.54 7.25
C THR A 57 0.66 -1.15 7.34
N VAL A 58 1.40 -0.11 6.99
CA VAL A 58 0.89 1.27 7.02
C VAL A 58 0.52 1.72 5.62
N ALA A 59 -0.70 2.24 5.46
CA ALA A 59 -1.24 2.81 4.23
C ALA A 59 -1.25 4.34 4.31
N HIS A 60 -1.02 5.00 3.17
CA HIS A 60 -1.18 6.46 3.01
C HIS A 60 -2.55 6.71 2.39
N LEU A 61 -3.39 7.53 3.02
CA LEU A 61 -4.75 7.81 2.55
C LEU A 61 -4.80 8.68 1.29
N ASP A 62 -3.71 9.35 0.96
CA ASP A 62 -3.55 10.10 -0.28
C ASP A 62 -2.67 9.38 -1.32
N HIS A 63 -2.22 8.16 -1.03
CA HIS A 63 -1.24 7.41 -1.82
C HIS A 63 0.08 8.17 -2.09
N THR A 64 0.44 9.16 -1.26
CA THR A 64 1.68 9.94 -1.39
C THR A 64 2.69 9.52 -0.31
N PRO A 65 3.74 8.74 -0.66
CA PRO A 65 4.80 8.29 0.25
C PRO A 65 5.44 9.37 1.12
N GLU A 66 5.55 10.58 0.60
CA GLU A 66 6.18 11.72 1.28
C GLU A 66 5.30 12.26 2.42
N ASN A 67 3.97 12.08 2.35
CA ASN A 67 3.02 12.60 3.32
C ASN A 67 2.85 11.66 4.52
N CYS A 68 3.78 11.74 5.47
CA CYS A 68 3.79 10.93 6.69
C CYS A 68 3.02 11.57 7.88
N ALA A 69 2.07 12.47 7.62
CA ALA A 69 1.22 13.03 8.68
C ALA A 69 0.39 11.91 9.35
N ASP A 70 0.23 11.97 10.67
CA ASP A 70 -0.38 10.89 11.44
C ASP A 70 -1.84 10.60 11.04
N ASP A 71 -2.58 11.63 10.62
CA ASP A 71 -3.95 11.55 10.12
C ASP A 71 -4.05 11.00 8.69
N ASN A 72 -2.96 11.06 7.91
CA ASN A 72 -2.86 10.48 6.58
C ASN A 72 -2.43 8.99 6.61
N LEU A 73 -2.00 8.47 7.75
CA LEU A 73 -1.50 7.11 7.88
C LEU A 73 -2.51 6.22 8.59
N LEU A 74 -2.70 4.97 8.12
CA LEU A 74 -3.47 3.96 8.84
C LEU A 74 -2.75 2.61 8.88
N ALA A 75 -2.89 1.88 9.98
CA ALA A 75 -2.50 0.48 10.06
C ALA A 75 -3.56 -0.42 9.39
N GLY A 76 -3.23 -1.05 8.26
CA GLY A 76 -4.13 -1.92 7.50
C GLY A 76 -3.64 -3.37 7.42
N CYS A 77 -4.56 -4.33 7.54
CA CYS A 77 -4.31 -5.73 7.18
C CYS A 77 -4.13 -5.90 5.67
N GLN A 78 -3.56 -7.03 5.22
CA GLN A 78 -3.34 -7.24 3.79
C GLN A 78 -4.63 -7.09 2.96
N ARG A 79 -5.75 -7.66 3.41
CA ARG A 79 -7.02 -7.60 2.69
C ARG A 79 -7.54 -6.17 2.53
N CYS A 80 -7.64 -5.42 3.63
CA CYS A 80 -8.20 -4.07 3.59
C CYS A 80 -7.27 -3.09 2.87
N HIS A 81 -5.96 -3.18 3.10
CA HIS A 81 -4.98 -2.33 2.43
C HIS A 81 -4.99 -2.58 0.90
N LEU A 82 -4.98 -3.85 0.46
CA LEU A 82 -5.05 -4.17 -0.97
C LEU A 82 -6.38 -3.73 -1.61
N ARG A 83 -7.50 -3.82 -0.88
CA ARG A 83 -8.79 -3.31 -1.36
C ARG A 83 -8.76 -1.80 -1.55
N TYR A 84 -8.15 -1.08 -0.61
CA TYR A 84 -7.99 0.36 -0.68
C TYR A 84 -7.13 0.79 -1.88
N ASP A 85 -5.97 0.13 -2.06
CA ASP A 85 -5.02 0.44 -3.12
C ASP A 85 -5.47 -0.05 -4.52
N ALA A 86 -6.55 -0.82 -4.63
CA ALA A 86 -6.91 -1.54 -5.85
C ALA A 86 -7.03 -0.63 -7.09
N ALA A 87 -7.71 0.51 -6.94
CA ALA A 87 -7.87 1.47 -8.04
C ALA A 87 -6.55 2.15 -8.42
N HIS A 88 -5.76 2.55 -7.42
CA HIS A 88 -4.44 3.15 -7.63
C HIS A 88 -3.49 2.17 -8.34
N HIS A 89 -3.47 0.90 -7.91
CA HIS A 89 -2.71 -0.16 -8.56
C HIS A 89 -3.17 -0.43 -9.99
N ALA A 90 -4.48 -0.44 -10.26
CA ALA A 90 -5.00 -0.62 -11.61
C ALA A 90 -4.57 0.53 -12.55
N ALA A 91 -4.61 1.77 -12.06
CA ALA A 91 -4.16 2.95 -12.81
C ALA A 91 -2.65 2.88 -13.12
N ASN A 92 -1.82 2.57 -12.12
CA ASN A 92 -0.38 2.41 -12.29
C ASN A 92 -0.05 1.28 -13.27
N ALA A 93 -0.73 0.14 -13.16
CA ALA A 93 -0.55 -0.98 -14.08
C ALA A 93 -0.93 -0.61 -15.52
N ALA A 94 -2.00 0.16 -15.72
CA ALA A 94 -2.38 0.67 -17.03
C ALA A 94 -1.34 1.65 -17.60
N ALA A 95 -0.82 2.56 -16.77
CA ALA A 95 0.24 3.49 -17.16
C ALA A 95 1.53 2.76 -17.57
N SER A 96 1.98 1.78 -16.78
CA SER A 96 3.15 0.97 -17.12
C SER A 96 2.97 0.19 -18.42
N ARG A 97 1.78 -0.38 -18.67
CA ARG A 97 1.49 -1.06 -19.94
C ARG A 97 1.53 -0.09 -21.13
N ARG A 98 0.98 1.12 -20.99
CA ARG A 98 1.06 2.14 -22.05
C ARG A 98 2.50 2.56 -22.34
N ALA A 99 3.29 2.81 -21.31
CA ALA A 99 4.70 3.18 -21.47
C ALA A 99 5.49 2.08 -22.18
N ALA A 100 5.27 0.81 -21.82
CA ALA A 100 5.92 -0.32 -22.49
C ALA A 100 5.56 -0.45 -23.98
N LEU A 101 4.31 -0.14 -24.36
CA LEU A 101 3.91 -0.10 -25.78
C LEU A 101 4.57 1.06 -26.52
N GLN A 102 4.60 2.26 -25.93
CA GLN A 102 5.25 3.42 -26.53
C GLN A 102 6.76 3.19 -26.76
N THR A 103 7.46 2.58 -25.81
CA THR A 103 8.87 2.21 -26.00
C THR A 103 9.06 1.24 -27.16
N ARG A 104 8.16 0.27 -27.34
CA ARG A 104 8.21 -0.67 -28.46
C ARG A 104 7.93 0.01 -29.80
N ASP A 105 6.99 0.93 -29.85
CA ASP A 105 6.64 1.66 -31.07
C ASP A 105 7.78 2.60 -31.50
N LEU A 106 8.50 3.22 -30.55
CA LEU A 106 9.67 4.06 -30.83
C LEU A 106 10.83 3.22 -31.42
N LEU A 107 11.16 2.10 -30.80
CA LEU A 107 12.22 1.20 -31.28
C LEU A 107 11.91 0.67 -32.69
N ALA A 108 10.63 0.36 -32.99
CA ALA A 108 10.21 -0.09 -34.31
C ALA A 108 10.27 1.00 -35.40
N GLN A 109 10.32 2.28 -35.03
CA GLN A 109 10.48 3.40 -35.96
C GLN A 109 11.95 3.72 -36.26
N GLU A 110 12.85 3.46 -35.31
CA GLU A 110 14.30 3.66 -35.47
C GLU A 110 14.95 2.60 -36.37
N ASP A 111 14.36 1.41 -36.45
CA ASP A 111 14.82 0.29 -37.28
C ASP A 111 14.37 0.37 -38.76
N ARG A 112 13.81 1.51 -39.20
CA ARG A 112 13.27 1.72 -40.57
C ARG A 112 13.98 2.85 -41.31
#